data_AF-V9IMQ1-F1
#
_entry.id   AF-V9IMQ1-F1
#
_cell.length_a   1.000
_cell.length_b   1.000
_cell.length_c   1.000
_cell.angle_alpha   90.00
_cell.angle_beta   90.00
_cell.angle_gamma   90.00
#
_symmetry.space_group_name_H-M   'P 1'
#
loop_
_entity.id
_entity.type
_entity.pdbx_description
1 polymer ?
#
loop_
_entity_poly.entity_id
_entity_poly.type
_entity_poly.pdbx_seq_one_letter_code
_entity_poly.pdbx_strand_id
1 'polypeptide(L)'
;MEQNEVKIAAIDNGLAFPFKHPDSWRAYPYHWAWLSQAKQPFSDVTRELVLPQLSDQNFVQDLCDDLYQLFKQDKGFDRHHFDKQMSVMRGQILNLQQALKDAKSPVQLVQMPAVIVEKAKGNGAPRLFSFSDTFTQRFQNKSPFFSWC
;
A
#
# COMPACT_ATOMS: atom_id res chain seq x y z
N MET A 1 -38.43 -1.42 9.45
CA MET A 1 -37.51 -1.25 10.61
C MET A 1 -36.42 -0.33 10.13
N GLU A 2 -36.28 0.84 10.75
CA GLU A 2 -35.18 1.76 10.45
C GLU A 2 -33.87 1.08 10.89
N GLN A 3 -32.95 0.91 9.95
CA GLN A 3 -31.68 0.26 10.23
C GLN A 3 -30.75 1.31 10.83
N ASN A 4 -30.42 1.18 12.12
CA ASN A 4 -29.47 2.07 12.78
C ASN A 4 -28.12 2.01 12.06
N GLU A 5 -27.80 3.06 11.32
CA GLU A 5 -26.62 3.16 10.49
C GLU A 5 -25.46 3.78 11.29
N VAL A 6 -24.30 3.12 11.28
CA VAL A 6 -23.06 3.64 11.86
C VAL A 6 -22.07 3.91 10.73
N LYS A 7 -21.48 5.11 10.70
CA LYS A 7 -20.49 5.53 9.69
C LYS A 7 -19.18 5.93 10.34
N ILE A 8 -18.09 5.77 9.58
CA ILE A 8 -16.74 6.20 9.95
C ILE A 8 -16.27 7.26 8.95
N ALA A 9 -15.60 8.31 9.44
CA ALA A 9 -14.93 9.30 8.61
C ALA A 9 -13.41 9.28 8.88
N ALA A 10 -12.60 9.11 7.83
CA ALA A 10 -11.14 9.17 7.91
C ALA A 10 -10.67 10.60 7.62
N ILE A 11 -10.43 11.37 8.67
CA ILE A 11 -9.97 12.77 8.62
C ILE A 11 -8.46 12.87 8.92
N ASP A 12 -7.88 14.04 8.65
CA ASP A 12 -6.47 14.35 8.96
C ASP A 12 -5.44 13.42 8.27
N ASN A 13 -5.52 13.33 6.93
CA ASN A 13 -4.66 12.48 6.11
C ASN A 13 -3.37 13.20 5.61
N GLY A 14 -3.00 14.32 6.22
CA GLY A 14 -1.92 15.21 5.73
C GLY A 14 -0.49 14.64 5.84
N LEU A 15 -0.30 13.58 6.63
CA LEU A 15 0.99 12.90 6.84
C LEU A 15 1.09 11.54 6.13
N ALA A 16 0.34 11.36 5.04
CA ALA A 16 0.37 10.15 4.20
C ALA A 16 1.45 10.22 3.10
N PHE A 17 1.52 9.18 2.26
CA PHE A 17 2.43 9.06 1.11
C PHE A 17 3.92 9.26 1.42
N PRO A 18 4.53 8.46 2.31
CA PRO A 18 5.96 8.55 2.56
C PRO A 18 6.79 8.04 1.38
N PHE A 19 7.95 8.64 1.13
CA PHE A 19 8.89 8.19 0.08
C PHE A 19 9.75 6.98 0.48
N LYS A 20 9.69 6.56 1.75
CA LYS A 20 10.30 5.33 2.25
C LYS A 20 9.53 4.81 3.46
N HIS A 21 9.64 3.52 3.75
CA HIS A 21 9.18 3.01 5.04
C HIS A 21 9.96 3.66 6.20
N PRO A 22 9.32 3.91 7.35
CA PRO A 22 10.01 4.51 8.49
C PRO A 22 11.18 3.68 8.99
N ASP A 23 12.23 4.35 9.46
CA ASP A 23 13.32 3.67 10.15
C ASP A 23 12.87 3.23 11.56
N SER A 24 13.44 2.16 12.09
CA SER A 24 13.00 1.50 13.33
C SER A 24 13.00 2.38 14.60
N TRP A 25 13.69 3.51 14.61
CA TRP A 25 13.68 4.45 15.74
C TRP A 25 12.47 5.40 15.73
N ARG A 26 11.68 5.43 14.65
CA ARG A 26 10.43 6.20 14.53
C ARG A 26 9.40 5.44 13.70
N ALA A 27 8.70 4.50 14.31
CA ALA A 27 7.91 3.49 13.61
C ALA A 27 6.55 3.95 13.03
N TYR A 28 6.04 5.14 13.38
CA TYR A 28 4.72 5.67 12.97
C TYR A 28 3.61 4.59 12.87
N PRO A 29 3.26 3.93 13.99
CA PRO A 29 2.37 2.78 13.98
C PRO A 29 0.93 3.16 13.59
N TYR A 30 0.22 2.22 12.97
CA TYR A 30 -1.22 2.31 12.79
C TYR A 30 -1.94 2.04 14.13
N HIS A 31 -2.39 3.09 14.82
CA HIS A 31 -2.99 2.95 16.16
C HIS A 31 -4.19 2.00 16.23
N TRP A 32 -4.99 1.90 15.16
CA TRP A 32 -6.12 0.97 15.09
C TRP A 32 -5.70 -0.50 15.18
N ALA A 33 -4.43 -0.83 14.94
CA ALA A 33 -3.93 -2.21 15.02
C ALA A 33 -3.97 -2.80 16.43
N TRP A 34 -4.06 -1.96 17.47
CA TRP A 34 -4.22 -2.39 18.86
C TRP A 34 -5.67 -2.64 19.28
N LEU A 35 -6.64 -2.24 18.47
CA LEU A 35 -8.06 -2.48 18.75
C LEU A 35 -8.41 -3.95 18.51
N SER A 36 -9.39 -4.48 19.25
CA SER A 36 -9.82 -5.87 19.11
C SER A 36 -10.37 -6.16 17.70
N GLN A 37 -10.97 -5.15 17.06
CA GLN A 37 -11.46 -5.21 15.68
C GLN A 37 -10.36 -5.58 14.68
N ALA A 38 -9.11 -5.16 14.90
CA ALA A 38 -8.00 -5.45 14.00
C ALA A 38 -7.58 -6.92 14.00
N LYS A 39 -8.06 -7.73 14.97
CA LYS A 39 -7.83 -9.18 15.02
C LYS A 39 -8.85 -9.96 14.19
N GLN A 40 -9.93 -9.32 13.74
CA GLN A 40 -10.93 -9.97 12.88
C GLN A 40 -10.39 -10.07 11.44
N PRO A 41 -10.53 -11.23 10.77
CA PRO A 41 -10.22 -11.36 9.35
C PRO A 41 -10.94 -10.33 8.48
N PHE A 42 -10.35 -9.94 7.36
CA PHE A 42 -11.08 -9.19 6.34
C PHE A 42 -12.31 -9.98 5.89
N SER A 43 -13.47 -9.32 5.87
CA SER A 43 -14.73 -9.94 5.45
C SER A 43 -14.75 -10.22 3.95
N ASP A 44 -15.60 -11.14 3.52
CA ASP A 44 -15.79 -11.43 2.10
C ASP A 44 -16.25 -10.18 1.34
N VAL A 45 -17.13 -9.37 1.94
CA VAL A 45 -17.57 -8.08 1.38
C VAL A 45 -16.39 -7.16 1.08
N THR A 46 -15.44 -6.99 2.01
CA THR A 46 -14.25 -6.17 1.79
C THR A 46 -13.33 -6.78 0.73
N ARG A 47 -13.15 -8.11 0.74
CA ARG A 47 -12.30 -8.82 -0.22
C ARG A 47 -12.85 -8.71 -1.63
N GLU A 48 -14.12 -8.99 -1.83
CA GLU A 48 -14.81 -8.91 -3.12
C GLU A 48 -14.82 -7.48 -3.68
N LEU A 49 -14.93 -6.47 -2.81
CA LEU A 49 -14.89 -5.06 -3.22
C LEU A 49 -13.49 -4.61 -3.66
N VAL A 50 -12.46 -4.95 -2.88
CA VAL A 50 -11.12 -4.34 -3.01
C VAL A 50 -10.16 -5.19 -3.84
N LEU A 51 -10.19 -6.52 -3.67
CA LEU A 51 -9.20 -7.41 -4.28
C LEU A 51 -9.19 -7.38 -5.82
N PRO A 52 -10.34 -7.32 -6.54
CA PRO A 52 -10.33 -7.25 -7.99
C PRO A 52 -9.59 -6.02 -8.53
N GLN A 53 -9.80 -4.86 -7.91
CA GLN A 53 -9.16 -3.60 -8.29
C GLN A 53 -7.64 -3.66 -8.06
N LEU A 54 -7.20 -4.13 -6.89
CA LEU A 54 -5.77 -4.21 -6.58
C LEU A 54 -5.02 -5.30 -7.37
N SER A 55 -5.74 -6.32 -7.86
CA SER A 55 -5.15 -7.37 -8.70
C SER A 55 -4.99 -6.93 -10.16
N ASP A 56 -5.76 -5.93 -10.60
CA ASP A 56 -5.63 -5.32 -11.92
C ASP A 56 -4.46 -4.32 -11.97
N GLN A 57 -3.47 -4.64 -12.79
CA GLN A 57 -2.29 -3.78 -12.94
C GLN A 57 -2.60 -2.47 -13.65
N ASN A 58 -3.63 -2.43 -14.50
CA ASN A 58 -4.04 -1.19 -15.17
C ASN A 58 -4.61 -0.22 -14.14
N PHE A 59 -5.50 -0.70 -13.26
CA PHE A 59 -6.03 0.11 -12.15
C PHE A 59 -4.92 0.71 -11.28
N VAL A 60 -3.92 -0.09 -10.88
CA VAL A 60 -2.81 0.41 -10.06
C VAL A 60 -1.96 1.45 -10.82
N GLN A 61 -1.77 1.27 -12.12
CA GLN A 61 -1.03 2.22 -12.96
C GLN A 61 -1.82 3.52 -13.13
N ASP A 62 -3.11 3.45 -13.42
CA ASP A 62 -4.01 4.60 -13.55
C ASP A 62 -4.06 5.40 -12.22
N LEU A 63 -4.17 4.72 -11.07
CA LEU A 63 -4.09 5.34 -9.75
C LEU A 63 -2.77 6.11 -9.56
N CYS A 64 -1.65 5.54 -9.99
CA CYS A 64 -0.36 6.24 -9.93
C CYS A 64 -0.34 7.46 -10.85
N ASP A 65 -0.95 7.39 -12.02
CA ASP A 65 -0.98 8.47 -12.99
C ASP A 65 -1.89 9.61 -12.52
N ASP A 66 -3.03 9.31 -11.89
CA ASP A 66 -3.89 10.29 -11.23
C ASP A 66 -3.17 11.02 -10.09
N LEU A 67 -2.47 10.27 -9.23
CA LEU A 67 -1.63 10.85 -8.17
C LEU A 67 -0.51 11.72 -8.74
N TYR A 68 0.07 11.34 -9.89
CA TYR A 68 1.05 12.18 -10.58
C TYR A 68 0.43 13.49 -11.06
N GLN A 69 -0.77 13.46 -11.67
CA GLN A 69 -1.46 14.67 -12.11
C GLN A 69 -1.78 15.61 -10.94
N LEU A 70 -2.10 15.05 -9.77
CA LEU A 70 -2.35 15.82 -8.56
C LEU A 70 -1.06 16.40 -7.96
N PHE A 71 -0.05 15.57 -7.70
CA PHE A 71 1.14 15.98 -6.96
C PHE A 71 2.02 16.96 -7.76
N LYS A 72 2.03 16.86 -9.09
CA LYS A 72 2.81 17.77 -9.96
C LYS A 72 2.31 19.23 -9.95
N GLN A 73 1.16 19.51 -9.33
CA GLN A 73 0.63 20.87 -9.18
C GLN A 73 1.40 21.65 -8.11
N ASP A 74 2.09 20.96 -7.20
CA ASP A 74 2.96 21.60 -6.21
C ASP A 74 4.21 22.21 -6.87
N LYS A 75 4.57 23.44 -6.47
CA LYS A 75 5.74 24.14 -7.03
C LYS A 75 7.07 23.45 -6.70
N GLY A 76 7.12 22.72 -5.59
CA GLY A 76 8.28 21.97 -5.12
C GLY A 76 8.25 20.50 -5.54
N PHE A 77 7.37 20.10 -6.46
CA PHE A 77 7.28 18.73 -6.93
C PHE A 77 8.62 18.24 -7.49
N ASP A 78 9.10 17.11 -6.96
CA ASP A 78 10.27 16.39 -7.45
C ASP A 78 9.85 15.01 -7.97
N ARG A 79 10.13 14.74 -9.25
CA ARG A 79 9.72 13.49 -9.91
C ARG A 79 10.36 12.26 -9.26
N HIS A 80 11.61 12.37 -8.84
CA HIS A 80 12.31 11.25 -8.21
C HIS A 80 11.71 10.92 -6.83
N HIS A 81 11.35 11.94 -6.07
CA HIS A 81 10.64 11.78 -4.79
C HIS A 81 9.27 11.13 -4.98
N PHE A 82 8.51 11.57 -5.99
CA PHE A 82 7.24 10.97 -6.35
C PHE A 82 7.38 9.49 -6.73
N ASP A 83 8.35 9.14 -7.57
CA ASP A 83 8.58 7.76 -7.98
C ASP A 83 8.87 6.86 -6.76
N LYS A 84 9.61 7.36 -5.76
CA LYS A 84 9.83 6.66 -4.48
C LYS A 84 8.54 6.50 -3.66
N GLN A 85 7.70 7.52 -3.57
CA GLN A 85 6.38 7.41 -2.92
C GLN A 85 5.55 6.31 -3.57
N MET A 86 5.51 6.26 -4.90
CA MET A 86 4.76 5.23 -5.63
C MET A 86 5.38 3.83 -5.45
N SER A 87 6.70 3.72 -5.28
CA SER A 87 7.34 2.44 -4.97
C SER A 87 6.98 1.90 -3.58
N VAL A 88 6.81 2.78 -2.58
CA VAL A 88 6.25 2.39 -1.28
C VAL A 88 4.79 1.99 -1.42
N MET A 89 3.97 2.80 -2.12
CA MET A 89 2.54 2.51 -2.32
C MET A 89 2.31 1.16 -3.00
N ARG A 90 3.07 0.84 -4.05
CA ARG A 90 2.99 -0.48 -4.72
C ARG A 90 3.37 -1.63 -3.80
N GLY A 91 4.35 -1.45 -2.92
CA GLY A 91 4.69 -2.43 -1.89
C GLY A 91 3.57 -2.66 -0.88
N GLN A 92 2.89 -1.58 -0.46
CA GLN A 92 1.70 -1.67 0.40
C GLN A 92 0.54 -2.39 -0.31
N ILE A 93 0.30 -2.08 -1.58
CA ILE A 93 -0.72 -2.76 -2.42
C ILE A 93 -0.41 -4.25 -2.52
N LEU A 94 0.86 -4.63 -2.75
CA LEU A 94 1.27 -6.02 -2.82
C LEU A 94 0.95 -6.79 -1.52
N ASN A 95 1.31 -6.22 -0.37
CA ASN A 95 1.03 -6.82 0.94
C ASN A 95 -0.49 -6.91 1.20
N LEU A 96 -1.24 -5.85 0.89
CA LEU A 96 -2.69 -5.83 1.06
C LEU A 96 -3.37 -6.87 0.15
N GLN A 97 -2.96 -6.98 -1.11
CA GLN A 97 -3.47 -8.00 -2.03
C GLN A 97 -3.27 -9.41 -1.48
N GLN A 98 -2.07 -9.71 -0.97
CA GLN A 98 -1.78 -11.00 -0.37
C GLN A 98 -2.62 -11.26 0.89
N ALA A 99 -2.74 -10.25 1.77
CA ALA A 99 -3.56 -10.37 2.98
C ALA A 99 -5.04 -10.60 2.68
N LEU A 100 -5.59 -9.97 1.63
CA LEU A 100 -6.97 -10.19 1.19
C LEU A 100 -7.16 -11.59 0.57
N LYS A 101 -6.20 -12.07 -0.22
CA LYS A 101 -6.21 -13.43 -0.78
C LYS A 101 -6.24 -14.49 0.31
N ASP A 102 -5.39 -14.33 1.33
CA ASP A 102 -5.22 -15.26 2.44
C ASP A 102 -6.26 -15.08 3.58
N ALA A 103 -7.24 -14.18 3.41
CA ALA A 103 -8.21 -13.82 4.44
C ALA A 103 -7.57 -13.49 5.81
N LYS A 104 -6.46 -12.75 5.79
CA LYS A 104 -5.79 -12.26 7.00
C LYS A 104 -6.62 -11.18 7.70
N SER A 105 -6.28 -10.91 8.95
CA SER A 105 -6.78 -9.76 9.73
C SER A 105 -5.92 -8.50 9.49
N PRO A 106 -6.44 -7.29 9.77
CA PRO A 106 -5.66 -6.05 9.70
C PRO A 106 -4.37 -6.09 10.54
N VAL A 107 -4.38 -6.74 11.72
CA VAL A 107 -3.17 -6.87 12.54
C VAL A 107 -2.11 -7.76 11.87
N GLN A 108 -2.54 -8.85 11.22
CA GLN A 108 -1.62 -9.72 10.46
C GLN A 108 -1.06 -9.02 9.22
N LEU A 109 -1.83 -8.13 8.58
CA LEU A 109 -1.36 -7.29 7.47
C LEU A 109 -0.23 -6.36 7.92
N VAL A 110 -0.39 -5.63 9.02
CA VAL A 110 0.66 -4.68 9.49
C VAL A 110 1.90 -5.39 10.04
N GLN A 111 1.81 -6.68 10.34
CA GLN A 111 2.95 -7.54 10.71
C GLN A 111 3.72 -8.07 9.50
N MET A 112 3.20 -7.91 8.27
CA MET A 112 3.90 -8.36 7.07
C MET A 112 5.17 -7.50 6.87
N PRO A 113 6.28 -8.11 6.42
CA PRO A 113 7.50 -7.37 6.12
C PRO A 113 7.23 -6.25 5.11
N ALA A 114 7.82 -5.08 5.35
CA ALA A 114 7.71 -3.95 4.45
C ALA A 114 8.33 -4.26 3.08
N VAL A 115 7.59 -3.98 2.01
CA VAL A 115 8.04 -4.19 0.64
C VAL A 115 8.13 -2.84 -0.08
N ILE A 116 9.10 -2.71 -0.97
CA ILE A 116 9.20 -1.62 -1.94
C ILE A 116 9.21 -2.25 -3.34
N VAL A 117 8.43 -1.68 -4.25
CA VAL A 117 8.34 -2.15 -5.65
C VAL A 117 8.79 -1.04 -6.59
N GLU A 118 9.99 -1.17 -7.14
CA GLU A 118 10.61 -0.18 -8.03
C GLU A 118 10.36 -0.55 -9.50
N LYS A 119 10.10 0.45 -10.37
CA LYS A 119 10.13 0.24 -11.82
C LYS A 119 11.57 -0.16 -12.22
N ALA A 120 11.72 -1.26 -12.94
CA ALA A 120 12.98 -1.69 -13.51
C ALA A 120 13.49 -0.60 -14.47
N LYS A 121 14.78 -0.26 -14.38
CA LYS A 121 15.42 0.66 -15.32
C LYS A 121 15.61 -0.06 -16.66
N GLY A 122 14.64 0.09 -17.56
CA GLY A 122 14.76 -0.41 -18.92
C GLY A 122 15.81 0.42 -19.69
N ASN A 123 16.94 -0.20 -20.04
CA ASN A 123 17.86 0.34 -21.03
C ASN A 123 17.19 0.29 -22.42
N GLY A 124 16.48 1.36 -22.81
CA GLY A 124 16.41 1.88 -24.18
C GLY A 124 15.96 0.97 -25.35
N ALA A 125 15.29 -0.17 -25.15
CA ALA A 125 14.80 -0.98 -26.26
C ALA A 125 13.27 -1.16 -26.22
N PRO A 126 12.53 -0.81 -27.31
CA PRO A 126 11.10 -1.03 -27.38
C PRO A 126 10.87 -2.43 -27.97
N ARG A 127 10.51 -3.43 -27.13
CA ARG A 127 9.75 -4.61 -27.55
C ARG A 127 9.41 -5.53 -26.37
N LEU A 128 8.10 -5.76 -26.18
CA LEU A 128 7.46 -6.94 -25.56
C LEU A 128 8.04 -7.39 -24.19
N PHE A 129 7.96 -6.55 -23.17
CA PHE A 129 8.15 -7.02 -21.79
C PHE A 129 6.83 -7.49 -21.20
N SER A 130 6.82 -8.66 -20.57
CA SER A 130 5.76 -9.00 -19.61
C SER A 130 5.82 -7.98 -18.48
N PHE A 131 4.67 -7.50 -17.99
CA PHE A 131 4.63 -6.47 -16.95
C PHE A 131 5.40 -6.89 -15.68
N SER A 132 5.47 -8.20 -15.42
CA SER A 132 6.30 -8.81 -14.37
C SER A 132 7.78 -8.42 -14.46
N ASP A 133 8.31 -8.18 -15.66
CA ASP A 133 9.71 -7.82 -15.91
C ASP A 133 9.97 -6.32 -15.72
N THR A 134 8.91 -5.53 -15.51
CA THR A 134 8.99 -4.07 -15.36
C THR A 134 9.19 -3.63 -13.92
N PHE A 135 9.16 -4.54 -12.95
CA PHE A 135 9.25 -4.17 -11.53
C PHE A 135 10.17 -5.09 -10.73
N THR A 136 10.92 -4.50 -9.81
CA THR A 136 11.75 -5.22 -8.84
C THR A 136 11.19 -5.07 -7.44
N GLN A 137 11.10 -6.17 -6.70
CA GLN A 137 10.62 -6.19 -5.32
C GLN A 137 11.80 -6.21 -4.36
N ARG A 138 11.79 -5.36 -3.34
CA ARG A 138 12.77 -5.37 -2.25
C ARG A 138 12.06 -5.45 -0.92
N PHE A 139 12.38 -6.50 -0.15
CA PHE A 139 11.89 -6.70 1.21
C PHE A 139 12.82 -6.04 2.22
N GLN A 140 12.27 -5.30 3.17
CA GLN A 140 13.00 -4.86 4.35
C GLN A 140 12.87 -5.94 5.44
N ASN A 141 13.87 -6.82 5.53
CA ASN A 141 13.96 -7.83 6.58
C ASN A 141 14.37 -7.18 7.90
N LYS A 142 13.41 -6.58 8.61
CA LYS A 142 13.51 -6.26 10.03
C LYS A 142 12.29 -6.85 10.73
N SER A 143 12.48 -7.34 11.95
CA SER A 143 11.40 -7.94 12.75
C SER A 143 10.21 -6.96 12.82
N PRO A 144 8.96 -7.40 12.59
CA PRO A 144 7.81 -6.53 12.70
C PRO A 144 7.76 -5.96 14.12
N PHE A 145 7.59 -4.65 14.25
CA PHE A 145 7.53 -3.96 15.53
C PHE A 145 6.39 -4.48 16.43
N PHE A 146 5.33 -5.01 15.80
CA PHE A 146 4.18 -5.61 16.48
C PHE A 146 4.43 -7.08 16.84
N SER A 147 5.44 -7.34 17.67
CA SER A 147 5.51 -8.57 18.46
C SER A 147 4.73 -8.35 19.75
N TRP A 148 3.60 -9.04 19.93
CA TRP A 148 2.95 -9.12 21.24
C TRP A 148 3.77 -10.05 22.14
N CYS A 149 4.01 -9.66 23.40
CA CYS A 149 4.34 -10.58 24.49
C CYS A 149 3.07 -11.31 24.93
#